data_AF-A0A415KHG9-F1
#
_entry.id   AF-A0A415KHG9-F1
#
_cell.length_a   1.000
_cell.length_b   1.000
_cell.length_c   1.000
_cell.angle_alpha   90.00
_cell.angle_beta   90.00
_cell.angle_gamma   90.00
#
_symmetry.space_group_name_H-M   'P 1'
#
loop_
_entity.id
_entity.type
_entity.pdbx_description
1 polymer ?
#
loop_
_entity_poly.entity_id
_entity_poly.type
_entity_poly.pdbx_seq_one_letter_code
_entity_poly.pdbx_strand_id
1 'polypeptide(L)'
;MQYSQEVENMCPVAKGAYHGPAPIPEEGKWVQAKEISDISGLTHGVGWCAPQQGACKLTLNVKDGIIEEALVETIGCSGMTHSAAMASEILPGKTILEALNTDLVCDAINVAMREIFLQIVYGRSQTAFSEGGLPVGASLDDLGKGLRSQVGTMFGTKAKGARYLELAQGYVTRMALNDKNEIIAFEFLNLGKFTDAVKAGKTPEEAIAGAMGHYGQWENAAKYIDPRTDEETHSVASVFPVHE
;
A
#
# COMPACT_ATOMS: atom_id res chain seq x y z
N MET A 1 8.64 40.71 18.05
CA MET A 1 7.34 40.37 18.66
C MET A 1 6.91 41.56 19.50
N GLN A 2 5.68 42.04 19.38
CA GLN A 2 5.11 43.08 20.25
C GLN A 2 4.20 42.40 21.27
N TYR A 3 4.37 42.71 22.55
CA TYR A 3 3.49 42.24 23.61
C TYR A 3 2.34 43.23 23.80
N SER A 4 1.19 42.76 24.30
CA SER A 4 0.10 43.67 24.66
C SER A 4 0.47 44.47 25.91
N GLN A 5 -0.18 45.62 26.11
CA GLN A 5 0.04 46.46 27.29
C GLN A 5 -0.18 45.69 28.60
N GLU A 6 -1.14 44.76 28.62
CA GLU A 6 -1.41 43.88 29.76
C GLU A 6 -0.20 43.00 30.09
N VAL A 7 0.47 42.43 29.08
CA VAL A 7 1.66 41.57 29.28
C VAL A 7 2.87 42.40 29.72
N GLU A 8 3.05 43.61 29.19
CA GLU A 8 4.13 44.52 29.61
C GLU A 8 4.04 44.90 31.09
N ASN A 9 2.83 44.96 31.64
CA ASN A 9 2.58 45.29 33.05
C ASN A 9 2.76 44.09 34.00
N MET A 10 2.95 42.87 33.49
CA MET A 10 3.13 41.68 34.33
C MET A 10 4.56 41.57 34.86
N CYS A 11 4.73 41.06 36.09
CA CYS A 11 6.06 40.71 36.59
C CYS A 11 6.60 39.45 35.90
N PRO A 12 7.88 39.40 35.50
CA PRO A 12 8.47 38.19 34.92
C PRO A 12 8.45 37.01 35.91
N VAL A 13 8.05 35.83 35.43
CA VAL A 13 8.10 34.56 36.18
C VAL A 13 9.17 33.66 35.55
N ALA A 14 10.17 33.26 36.33
CA ALA A 14 11.26 32.40 35.85
C ALA A 14 10.87 30.92 35.81
N LYS A 15 11.26 30.22 34.74
CA LYS A 15 11.11 28.76 34.62
C LYS A 15 12.31 28.05 35.27
N GLY A 16 12.06 27.21 36.28
CA GLY A 16 13.11 26.54 37.05
C GLY A 16 13.75 25.30 36.39
N ALA A 17 13.07 24.63 35.45
CA ALA A 17 13.59 23.45 34.77
C ALA A 17 13.30 23.50 33.25
N TYR A 18 14.25 23.11 32.41
CA TYR A 18 14.10 23.06 30.95
C TYR A 18 14.43 21.65 30.43
N HIS A 19 13.41 20.91 30.01
CA HIS A 19 13.57 19.50 29.59
C HIS A 19 13.53 19.30 28.06
N GLY A 20 13.49 20.38 27.27
CA GLY A 20 13.29 20.26 25.82
C GLY A 20 11.99 19.52 25.46
N PRO A 21 11.82 19.09 24.20
CA PRO A 21 10.75 18.15 23.84
C PRO A 21 11.08 16.74 24.38
N ALA A 22 10.04 15.92 24.57
CA ALA A 22 10.24 14.51 24.90
C ALA A 22 10.98 13.82 23.73
N PRO A 23 12.00 12.98 24.01
CA PRO A 23 12.68 12.26 22.96
C PRO A 23 11.74 11.24 22.30
N ILE A 24 11.80 11.14 20.98
CA ILE A 24 11.07 10.17 20.18
C ILE A 24 12.05 9.13 19.60
N PRO A 25 11.62 7.87 19.42
CA PRO A 25 12.47 6.86 18.78
C PRO A 25 12.43 7.03 17.26
N GLU A 26 13.59 7.11 16.63
CA GLU A 26 13.75 7.07 15.18
C GLU A 26 15.13 6.52 14.81
N GLU A 27 15.17 5.64 13.81
CA GLU A 27 16.42 5.09 13.24
C GLU A 27 17.43 4.56 14.27
N GLY A 28 16.92 3.92 15.33
CA GLY A 28 17.71 3.35 16.41
C GLY A 28 18.21 4.37 17.44
N LYS A 29 17.74 5.62 17.39
CA LYS A 29 18.12 6.72 18.28
C LYS A 29 16.91 7.28 19.03
N TRP A 30 17.20 7.96 20.14
CA TRP A 30 16.24 8.79 20.86
C TRP A 30 16.52 10.25 20.54
N VAL A 31 15.68 10.87 19.72
CA VAL A 31 15.89 12.22 19.19
C VAL A 31 14.93 13.20 19.84
N GLN A 32 15.45 14.33 20.33
CA GLN A 32 14.63 15.43 20.81
C GLN A 32 14.25 16.34 19.64
N ALA A 33 13.28 15.91 18.83
CA ALA A 33 12.87 16.61 17.62
C ALA A 33 12.30 18.02 17.92
N LYS A 34 12.91 19.04 17.31
CA LYS A 34 12.51 20.46 17.43
C LYS A 34 12.29 21.08 16.06
N GLU A 35 13.14 20.72 15.11
CA GLU A 35 13.11 21.19 13.73
C GLU A 35 12.64 20.06 12.80
N ILE A 36 12.17 20.43 11.61
CA ILE A 36 11.73 19.43 10.60
C ILE A 36 12.88 18.50 10.22
N SER A 37 14.11 19.02 10.19
CA SER A 37 15.32 18.24 9.89
C SER A 37 15.65 17.18 10.93
N ASP A 38 15.04 17.24 12.12
CA ASP A 38 15.24 16.24 13.18
C ASP A 38 14.34 15.01 13.00
N ILE A 39 13.56 14.92 11.90
CA ILE A 39 12.61 13.83 11.69
C ILE A 39 13.10 12.90 10.59
N SER A 40 13.29 11.63 10.94
CA SER A 40 13.64 10.58 9.98
C SER A 40 12.86 9.29 10.22
N GLY A 41 12.64 8.55 9.14
CA GLY A 41 12.14 7.18 9.20
C GLY A 41 11.26 6.79 8.03
N LEU A 42 11.07 5.48 7.87
CA LEU A 42 10.12 4.91 6.93
C LEU A 42 8.85 4.52 7.68
N THR A 43 7.71 5.04 7.24
CA THR A 43 6.41 4.75 7.82
C THR A 43 5.31 4.88 6.78
N HIS A 44 4.10 4.44 7.14
CA HIS A 44 2.94 4.48 6.26
C HIS A 44 1.71 5.04 6.99
N GLY A 45 0.79 5.58 6.21
CA GLY A 45 -0.50 6.05 6.68
C GLY A 45 -1.57 5.69 5.67
N VAL A 46 -2.78 5.46 6.20
CA VAL A 46 -3.93 5.09 5.38
C VAL A 46 -4.95 6.20 5.47
N GLY A 47 -5.41 6.64 4.31
CA GLY A 47 -6.49 7.61 4.19
C GLY A 47 -7.59 7.12 3.27
N TRP A 48 -8.70 7.85 3.27
CA TRP A 48 -9.90 7.53 2.51
C TRP A 48 -10.55 8.79 1.94
N CYS A 49 -11.18 8.67 0.78
CA CYS A 49 -11.98 9.77 0.22
C CYS A 49 -13.36 9.77 0.85
N ALA A 50 -14.06 10.91 0.98
CA ALA A 50 -15.45 10.90 1.45
C ALA A 50 -16.38 10.26 0.39
N PRO A 51 -17.37 9.42 0.76
CA PRO A 51 -17.74 8.93 2.09
C PRO A 51 -17.13 7.56 2.44
N GLN A 52 -15.81 7.42 2.36
CA GLN A 52 -15.00 6.20 2.53
C GLN A 52 -15.13 5.17 1.41
N GLN A 53 -15.36 5.62 0.18
CA GLN A 53 -15.53 4.73 -0.99
C GLN A 53 -14.22 4.22 -1.59
N GLY A 54 -13.11 4.90 -1.31
CA GLY A 54 -11.79 4.49 -1.73
C GLY A 54 -10.76 4.82 -0.67
N ALA A 55 -9.62 4.15 -0.75
CA ALA A 55 -8.55 4.23 0.22
C ALA A 55 -7.19 4.40 -0.47
N CYS A 56 -6.28 5.07 0.23
CA CYS A 56 -4.89 5.21 -0.13
C CYS A 56 -4.02 4.74 1.02
N LYS A 57 -3.08 3.83 0.78
CA LYS A 57 -1.93 3.61 1.64
C LYS A 57 -0.77 4.39 1.04
N LEU A 58 -0.30 5.39 1.78
CA LEU A 58 0.90 6.15 1.44
C LEU A 58 2.03 5.64 2.34
N THR A 59 3.20 5.37 1.76
CA THR A 59 4.42 5.03 2.50
C THR A 59 5.48 6.06 2.14
N LEU A 60 6.09 6.67 3.14
CA LEU A 60 7.17 7.64 2.95
C LEU A 60 8.44 7.16 3.63
N ASN A 61 9.58 7.33 2.97
CA ASN A 61 10.90 7.24 3.59
C ASN A 61 11.45 8.66 3.74
N VAL A 62 11.61 9.12 4.97
CA VAL A 62 12.03 10.48 5.28
C VAL A 62 13.43 10.45 5.87
N LYS A 63 14.31 11.32 5.38
CA LYS A 63 15.68 11.50 5.87
C LYS A 63 15.90 12.98 6.13
N ASP A 64 16.34 13.32 7.33
CA ASP A 64 16.62 14.71 7.73
C ASP A 64 15.46 15.66 7.37
N GLY A 65 14.23 15.22 7.60
CA GLY A 65 12.99 15.95 7.32
C GLY A 65 12.52 15.95 5.87
N ILE A 66 13.31 15.42 4.93
CA ILE A 66 13.05 15.38 3.49
C ILE A 66 12.49 14.02 3.09
N ILE A 67 11.45 14.01 2.26
CA ILE A 67 10.88 12.81 1.67
C ILE A 67 11.81 12.34 0.56
N GLU A 68 12.53 11.24 0.79
CA GLU A 68 13.40 10.62 -0.21
C GLU A 68 12.63 9.64 -1.11
N GLU A 69 11.54 9.09 -0.60
CA GLU A 69 10.77 8.03 -1.26
C GLU A 69 9.29 8.17 -0.93
N ALA A 70 8.43 7.97 -1.93
CA ALA A 70 6.99 7.92 -1.76
C ALA A 70 6.40 6.76 -2.57
N LEU A 71 5.78 5.80 -1.88
CA LEU A 71 4.98 4.73 -2.50
C LEU A 71 3.50 5.02 -2.23
N VAL A 72 2.72 5.13 -3.30
CA VAL A 72 1.29 5.49 -3.26
C VAL A 72 0.44 4.34 -3.79
N GLU A 73 -0.26 3.64 -2.91
CA GLU A 73 -1.10 2.50 -3.25
C GLU A 73 -2.57 2.87 -3.07
N THR A 74 -3.40 2.71 -4.11
CA THR A 74 -4.81 3.16 -4.07
C THR A 74 -5.81 2.08 -4.47
N ILE A 75 -6.99 2.14 -3.85
CA ILE A 75 -8.17 1.35 -4.19
C ILE A 75 -9.33 2.34 -4.30
N GLY A 76 -9.84 2.56 -5.52
CA GLY A 76 -10.89 3.55 -5.72
C GLY A 76 -11.17 3.84 -7.20
N CYS A 77 -11.72 5.03 -7.47
CA CYS A 77 -12.02 5.47 -8.83
C CYS A 77 -10.75 5.72 -9.66
N SER A 78 -10.89 5.75 -10.99
CA SER A 78 -9.77 6.07 -11.89
C SER A 78 -9.13 7.43 -11.58
N GLY A 79 -9.93 8.43 -11.19
CA GLY A 79 -9.42 9.73 -10.74
C GLY A 79 -8.42 9.62 -9.59
N MET A 80 -8.69 8.75 -8.61
CA MET A 80 -7.77 8.47 -7.50
C MET A 80 -6.43 7.90 -8.00
N THR A 81 -6.47 6.98 -8.97
CA THR A 81 -5.23 6.41 -9.53
C THR A 81 -4.39 7.43 -10.29
N HIS A 82 -5.02 8.40 -10.95
CA HIS A 82 -4.29 9.52 -11.57
C HIS A 82 -3.72 10.48 -10.53
N SER A 83 -4.46 10.77 -9.45
CA SER A 83 -3.94 11.55 -8.33
C SER A 83 -2.75 10.86 -7.65
N ALA A 84 -2.76 9.52 -7.55
CA ALA A 84 -1.64 8.76 -7.01
C ALA A 84 -0.37 8.91 -7.83
N ALA A 85 -0.49 8.88 -9.17
CA ALA A 85 0.64 9.14 -10.07
C ALA A 85 1.21 10.54 -9.81
N MET A 86 0.36 11.57 -9.78
CA MET A 86 0.79 12.94 -9.49
C MET A 86 1.45 13.07 -8.11
N ALA A 87 0.88 12.46 -7.06
CA ALA A 87 1.44 12.50 -5.72
C ALA A 87 2.83 11.84 -5.66
N SER A 88 3.05 10.75 -6.40
CA SER A 88 4.36 10.09 -6.48
C SER A 88 5.44 10.96 -7.13
N GLU A 89 5.07 11.92 -7.97
CA GLU A 89 5.98 12.90 -8.56
C GLU A 89 6.21 14.11 -7.64
N ILE A 90 5.16 14.55 -6.94
CA ILE A 90 5.17 15.78 -6.15
C ILE A 90 5.88 15.63 -4.80
N LEU A 91 5.73 14.47 -4.15
CA LEU A 91 6.16 14.28 -2.76
C LEU A 91 7.68 14.19 -2.57
N PRO A 92 8.45 13.44 -3.40
CA PRO A 92 9.89 13.35 -3.23
C PRO A 92 10.58 14.73 -3.31
N GLY A 93 11.57 14.94 -2.44
CA GLY A 93 12.31 16.20 -2.31
C GLY A 93 11.60 17.29 -1.49
N LYS A 94 10.33 17.09 -1.09
CA LYS A 94 9.65 17.99 -0.15
C LYS A 94 10.02 17.64 1.28
N THR A 95 9.97 18.64 2.14
CA THR A 95 9.89 18.40 3.58
C THR A 95 8.54 17.77 3.94
N ILE A 96 8.47 17.05 5.07
CA ILE A 96 7.20 16.51 5.57
C ILE A 96 6.14 17.60 5.84
N LEU A 97 6.56 18.84 6.16
CA LEU A 97 5.65 19.96 6.38
C LEU A 97 5.14 20.54 5.05
N GLU A 98 5.99 20.67 4.04
CA GLU A 98 5.55 21.07 2.69
C GLU A 98 4.57 20.05 2.13
N ALA A 99 4.85 18.75 2.28
CA ALA A 99 3.95 17.69 1.86
C ALA A 99 2.58 17.75 2.55
N LEU A 100 2.55 18.02 3.86
CA LEU A 100 1.30 18.22 4.61
C LEU A 100 0.46 19.40 4.09
N ASN A 101 1.12 20.43 3.55
CA ASN A 101 0.50 21.64 3.01
C ASN A 101 0.37 21.63 1.47
N THR A 102 0.61 20.49 0.84
CA THR A 102 0.47 20.33 -0.61
C THR A 102 -0.88 19.70 -0.92
N ASP A 103 -1.59 20.23 -1.92
CA ASP A 103 -2.80 19.60 -2.42
C ASP A 103 -2.44 18.38 -3.29
N LEU A 104 -2.77 17.19 -2.82
CA LEU A 104 -2.55 15.92 -3.52
C LEU A 104 -3.76 15.48 -4.36
N VAL A 105 -4.72 16.39 -4.59
CA VAL A 105 -5.93 16.26 -5.43
C VAL A 105 -6.97 15.27 -4.89
N CYS A 106 -6.54 14.11 -4.41
CA CYS A 106 -7.40 13.09 -3.83
C CYS A 106 -7.41 13.19 -2.30
N ASP A 107 -8.59 13.36 -1.72
CA ASP A 107 -8.80 13.35 -0.27
C ASP A 107 -8.20 12.12 0.42
N ALA A 108 -8.23 10.94 -0.21
CA ALA A 108 -7.63 9.74 0.36
C ALA A 108 -6.12 9.90 0.58
N ILE A 109 -5.42 10.55 -0.35
CA ILE A 109 -3.98 10.78 -0.28
C ILE A 109 -3.68 11.92 0.71
N ASN A 110 -4.46 13.00 0.68
CA ASN A 110 -4.34 14.10 1.66
C ASN A 110 -4.55 13.61 3.10
N VAL A 111 -5.55 12.76 3.33
CA VAL A 111 -5.79 12.11 4.63
C VAL A 111 -4.61 11.20 4.98
N ALA A 112 -4.14 10.35 4.06
CA ALA A 112 -3.00 9.47 4.30
C ALA A 112 -1.73 10.26 4.69
N MET A 113 -1.45 11.37 4.01
CA MET A 113 -0.33 12.27 4.31
C MET A 113 -0.46 12.87 5.72
N ARG A 114 -1.67 13.32 6.11
CA ARG A 114 -1.93 13.80 7.48
C ARG A 114 -1.66 12.71 8.52
N GLU A 115 -2.13 11.49 8.29
CA GLU A 115 -1.91 10.39 9.22
C GLU A 115 -0.41 10.03 9.31
N ILE A 116 0.33 9.99 8.20
CA ILE A 116 1.80 9.80 8.21
C ILE A 116 2.47 10.88 9.02
N PHE A 117 2.10 12.15 8.79
CA PHE A 117 2.68 13.27 9.52
C PHE A 117 2.54 13.06 11.03
N LEU A 118 1.35 12.67 11.52
CA LEU A 118 1.13 12.36 12.93
C LEU A 118 1.98 11.19 13.43
N GLN A 119 2.14 10.13 12.62
CA GLN A 119 2.96 8.99 13.01
C GLN A 119 4.43 9.39 13.14
N ILE A 120 4.99 10.02 12.11
CA ILE A 120 6.44 10.22 12.00
C ILE A 120 6.94 11.27 13.01
N VAL A 121 6.20 12.36 13.23
CA VAL A 121 6.58 13.38 14.23
C VAL A 121 6.41 12.90 15.67
N TYR A 122 5.75 11.76 15.88
CA TYR A 122 5.60 11.11 17.18
C TYR A 122 6.54 9.90 17.33
N GLY A 123 7.51 9.71 16.42
CA GLY A 123 8.45 8.58 16.42
C GLY A 123 7.81 7.22 16.17
N ARG A 124 6.66 7.19 15.48
CA ARG A 124 6.01 5.95 15.06
C ARG A 124 6.39 5.64 13.62
N SER A 125 7.58 5.09 13.46
CA SER A 125 8.07 4.58 12.19
C SER A 125 8.35 3.08 12.28
N GLN A 126 8.27 2.38 11.14
CA GLN A 126 8.71 0.99 11.06
C GLN A 126 10.21 0.86 11.37
N THR A 127 10.95 1.95 11.17
CA THR A 127 12.40 2.03 11.35
C THR A 127 12.82 2.59 12.70
N ALA A 128 11.89 2.79 13.64
CA ALA A 128 12.17 3.44 14.92
C ALA A 128 13.33 2.78 15.69
N PHE A 129 13.50 1.47 15.55
CA PHE A 129 14.54 0.68 16.20
C PHE A 129 15.60 0.11 15.22
N SER A 130 15.58 0.54 13.96
CA SER A 130 16.56 0.14 12.94
C SER A 130 17.73 1.13 12.94
N GLU A 131 18.91 0.71 13.39
CA GLU A 131 20.10 1.56 13.42
C GLU A 131 20.45 2.09 12.01
N GLY A 132 20.41 3.42 11.84
CA GLY A 132 20.62 4.06 10.53
C GLY A 132 19.42 4.00 9.58
N GLY A 133 18.27 3.53 10.08
CA GLY A 133 17.02 3.44 9.33
C GLY A 133 17.00 2.34 8.27
N LEU A 134 16.03 2.43 7.36
CA LEU A 134 15.99 1.61 6.15
C LEU A 134 16.52 2.41 4.96
N PRO A 135 17.15 1.75 3.97
CA PRO A 135 17.64 2.40 2.76
C PRO A 135 16.48 2.92 1.90
N VAL A 136 16.77 3.91 1.06
CA VAL A 136 15.85 4.34 -0.01
C VAL A 136 15.61 3.15 -0.95
N GLY A 137 14.34 2.87 -1.23
CA GLY A 137 13.88 1.70 -1.98
C GLY A 137 13.26 0.61 -1.09
N ALA A 138 13.40 0.71 0.24
CA ALA A 138 12.82 -0.27 1.16
C ALA A 138 11.29 -0.28 1.14
N SER A 139 10.62 0.77 0.65
CA SER A 139 9.15 0.72 0.52
C SER A 139 8.70 -0.28 -0.55
N LEU A 140 9.57 -0.63 -1.51
CA LEU A 140 9.27 -1.61 -2.56
C LEU A 140 9.19 -3.04 -2.00
N ASP A 141 9.75 -3.31 -0.83
CA ASP A 141 9.68 -4.64 -0.18
C ASP A 141 8.26 -5.00 0.27
N ASP A 142 7.38 -4.00 0.44
CA ASP A 142 5.95 -4.22 0.71
C ASP A 142 5.20 -4.79 -0.52
N LEU A 143 5.77 -4.64 -1.72
CA LEU A 143 5.15 -5.03 -2.97
C LEU A 143 5.40 -6.52 -3.31
N GLY A 144 4.48 -7.09 -4.09
CA GLY A 144 4.61 -8.43 -4.63
C GLY A 144 5.59 -8.51 -5.81
N LYS A 145 5.74 -9.72 -6.36
CA LYS A 145 6.59 -9.97 -7.54
C LYS A 145 6.14 -9.11 -8.74
N GLY A 146 7.13 -8.58 -9.47
CA GLY A 146 6.90 -7.60 -10.53
C GLY A 146 6.57 -6.19 -9.99
N LEU A 147 6.85 -5.96 -8.70
CA LEU A 147 6.64 -4.72 -7.94
C LEU A 147 5.24 -4.14 -8.14
N ARG A 148 4.24 -4.97 -7.84
CA ARG A 148 2.82 -4.62 -7.82
C ARG A 148 2.28 -4.72 -6.40
N SER A 149 1.34 -3.86 -6.06
CA SER A 149 0.60 -3.96 -4.79
C SER A 149 -0.06 -5.32 -4.65
N GLN A 150 -0.02 -5.87 -3.44
CA GLN A 150 -0.74 -7.09 -3.12
C GLN A 150 -2.20 -6.75 -2.86
N VAL A 151 -3.05 -7.00 -3.86
CA VAL A 151 -4.49 -6.67 -3.84
C VAL A 151 -5.36 -7.92 -3.75
N GLY A 152 -6.55 -7.76 -3.17
CA GLY A 152 -7.55 -8.82 -3.10
C GLY A 152 -8.92 -8.29 -3.49
N THR A 153 -9.60 -8.99 -4.38
CA THR A 153 -10.95 -8.65 -4.84
C THR A 153 -11.81 -9.90 -4.82
N MET A 154 -12.81 -9.89 -3.94
CA MET A 154 -13.78 -10.98 -3.80
C MET A 154 -15.18 -10.41 -3.92
N PHE A 155 -16.05 -11.14 -4.61
CA PHE A 155 -17.46 -10.82 -4.71
C PHE A 155 -18.27 -11.94 -4.06
N GLY A 156 -19.44 -11.65 -3.50
CA GLY A 156 -20.26 -12.69 -2.91
C GLY A 156 -21.71 -12.29 -2.79
N THR A 157 -22.59 -13.26 -3.00
CA THR A 157 -24.03 -13.07 -2.77
C THR A 157 -24.59 -14.21 -1.96
N LYS A 158 -25.67 -13.94 -1.21
CA LYS A 158 -26.41 -14.99 -0.49
C LYS A 158 -26.92 -16.09 -1.43
N ALA A 159 -27.30 -15.73 -2.66
CA ALA A 159 -27.90 -16.66 -3.61
C ALA A 159 -26.87 -17.56 -4.32
N LYS A 160 -25.64 -17.08 -4.53
CA LYS A 160 -24.64 -17.72 -5.41
C LYS A 160 -23.27 -17.97 -4.76
N GLY A 161 -23.11 -17.60 -3.49
CA GLY A 161 -21.86 -17.77 -2.75
C GLY A 161 -20.78 -16.77 -3.18
N ALA A 162 -19.54 -17.09 -2.83
CA ALA A 162 -18.37 -16.24 -3.07
C ALA A 162 -17.73 -16.49 -4.44
N ARG A 163 -17.00 -15.48 -4.93
CA ARG A 163 -16.18 -15.46 -6.13
C ARG A 163 -14.86 -14.79 -5.81
N TYR A 164 -13.77 -15.50 -6.06
CA TYR A 164 -12.42 -14.97 -5.93
C TYR A 164 -12.03 -14.41 -7.29
N LEU A 165 -11.82 -13.11 -7.38
CA LEU A 165 -11.52 -12.44 -8.65
C LEU A 165 -10.02 -12.13 -8.75
N GLU A 166 -9.42 -11.68 -7.66
CA GLU A 166 -7.98 -11.40 -7.53
C GLU A 166 -7.56 -11.74 -6.10
N LEU A 167 -6.40 -12.37 -5.94
CA LEU A 167 -5.70 -12.50 -4.66
C LEU A 167 -4.25 -12.04 -4.83
N ALA A 168 -3.48 -12.01 -3.73
CA ALA A 168 -2.06 -11.67 -3.77
C ALA A 168 -1.24 -12.48 -4.80
N GLN A 169 -1.68 -13.70 -5.14
CA GLN A 169 -1.05 -14.53 -6.16
C GLN A 169 -1.27 -14.02 -7.60
N GLY A 170 -2.40 -13.35 -7.86
CA GLY A 170 -2.75 -12.77 -9.16
C GLY A 170 -4.23 -12.91 -9.52
N TYR A 171 -4.50 -12.79 -10.82
CA TYR A 171 -5.83 -12.88 -11.42
C TYR A 171 -6.34 -14.30 -11.32
N VAL A 172 -7.45 -14.51 -10.62
CA VAL A 172 -8.05 -15.84 -10.50
C VAL A 172 -8.73 -16.19 -11.81
N THR A 173 -8.24 -17.26 -12.46
CA THR A 173 -8.77 -17.78 -13.72
C THR A 173 -9.90 -18.76 -13.45
N ARG A 174 -9.78 -19.61 -12.43
CA ARG A 174 -10.79 -20.62 -12.07
C ARG A 174 -10.87 -20.88 -10.58
N MET A 175 -12.05 -21.25 -10.11
CA MET A 175 -12.29 -21.73 -8.75
C MET A 175 -12.65 -23.21 -8.79
N ALA A 176 -12.11 -24.00 -7.86
CA ALA A 176 -12.38 -25.41 -7.76
C ALA A 176 -13.40 -25.69 -6.65
N LEU A 177 -14.44 -26.45 -6.99
CA LEU A 177 -15.54 -26.78 -6.09
C LEU A 177 -15.61 -28.30 -5.86
N ASN A 178 -15.90 -28.71 -4.63
CA ASN A 178 -16.18 -30.12 -4.32
C ASN A 178 -17.61 -30.53 -4.71
N ASP A 179 -17.98 -31.77 -4.41
CA ASP A 179 -19.30 -32.36 -4.66
C ASP A 179 -20.47 -31.63 -3.95
N LYS A 180 -20.16 -30.87 -2.90
CA LYS A 180 -21.11 -30.01 -2.17
C LYS A 180 -21.12 -28.56 -2.66
N ASN A 181 -20.39 -28.24 -3.72
CA ASN A 181 -20.16 -26.89 -4.23
C ASN A 181 -19.41 -25.96 -3.25
N GLU A 182 -18.61 -26.52 -2.34
CA GLU A 182 -17.74 -25.75 -1.45
C GLU A 182 -16.43 -25.43 -2.18
N ILE A 183 -15.92 -24.21 -1.99
CA ILE A 183 -14.66 -23.77 -2.60
C ILE A 183 -13.49 -24.45 -1.89
N ILE A 184 -12.71 -25.25 -2.62
CA ILE A 184 -11.58 -26.02 -2.06
C ILE A 184 -10.22 -25.61 -2.63
N ALA A 185 -10.20 -24.90 -3.77
CA ALA A 185 -9.00 -24.43 -4.44
C ALA A 185 -9.30 -23.30 -5.44
N PHE A 186 -8.25 -22.68 -5.97
CA PHE A 186 -8.33 -21.75 -7.09
C PHE A 186 -7.05 -21.79 -7.93
N GLU A 187 -7.19 -21.42 -9.19
CA GLU A 187 -6.11 -21.24 -10.17
C GLU A 187 -5.97 -19.75 -10.47
N PHE A 188 -4.74 -19.31 -10.71
CA PHE A 188 -4.42 -17.91 -10.94
C PHE A 188 -3.34 -17.74 -12.01
N LEU A 189 -3.38 -16.60 -12.69
CA LEU A 189 -2.29 -16.08 -13.50
C LEU A 189 -1.56 -14.98 -12.71
N ASN A 190 -0.29 -15.19 -12.41
CA ASN A 190 0.53 -14.15 -11.79
C ASN A 190 0.91 -13.09 -12.85
N LEU A 191 0.24 -11.93 -12.80
CA LEU A 191 0.41 -10.88 -13.80
C LEU A 191 1.85 -10.35 -13.88
N GLY A 192 2.56 -10.21 -12.76
CA GLY A 192 3.95 -9.77 -12.74
C GLY A 192 4.88 -10.72 -13.51
N LYS A 193 4.84 -12.01 -13.16
CA LYS A 193 5.62 -13.05 -13.87
C LYS A 193 5.26 -13.13 -15.35
N PHE A 194 3.97 -13.06 -15.68
CA PHE A 194 3.50 -13.10 -17.06
C PHE A 194 4.06 -11.92 -17.87
N THR A 195 3.88 -10.69 -17.37
CA THR A 195 4.34 -9.49 -18.04
C THR A 195 5.88 -9.46 -18.18
N ASP A 196 6.62 -9.85 -17.15
CA ASP A 196 8.08 -9.91 -17.21
C ASP A 196 8.58 -10.96 -18.21
N ALA A 197 7.91 -12.12 -18.30
CA ALA A 197 8.21 -13.14 -19.30
C ALA A 197 7.99 -12.64 -20.73
N VAL A 198 6.88 -11.95 -21.00
CA VAL A 198 6.59 -11.36 -22.31
C VAL A 198 7.61 -10.27 -22.67
N LYS A 199 7.97 -9.39 -21.72
CA LYS A 199 9.02 -8.37 -21.91
C LYS A 199 10.37 -9.00 -22.24
N ALA A 200 10.68 -10.17 -21.70
CA ALA A 200 11.88 -10.93 -21.98
C ALA A 200 11.85 -11.67 -23.34
N GLY A 201 10.78 -11.53 -24.13
CA GLY A 201 10.66 -12.09 -25.47
C GLY A 201 10.18 -13.55 -25.52
N LYS A 202 9.66 -14.09 -24.41
CA LYS A 202 9.01 -15.41 -24.43
C LYS A 202 7.72 -15.36 -25.22
N THR A 203 7.32 -16.48 -25.81
CA THR A 203 6.02 -16.55 -26.48
C THR A 203 4.89 -16.43 -25.44
N PRO A 204 3.68 -15.99 -25.85
CA PRO A 204 2.53 -15.93 -24.95
C PRO A 204 2.27 -17.25 -24.22
N GLU A 205 2.42 -18.39 -24.90
CA GLU A 205 2.18 -19.72 -24.34
C GLU A 205 3.19 -20.06 -23.24
N GLU A 206 4.49 -19.80 -23.47
CA GLU A 206 5.54 -20.01 -22.47
C GLU A 206 5.38 -19.07 -21.27
N ALA A 207 5.00 -17.81 -21.53
CA ALA A 207 4.78 -16.82 -20.48
C ALA A 207 3.58 -17.18 -19.59
N ILE A 208 2.48 -17.65 -20.19
CA ILE A 208 1.30 -18.12 -19.46
C ILE A 208 1.69 -19.36 -18.63
N ALA A 209 2.28 -20.38 -19.24
CA ALA A 209 2.67 -21.60 -18.54
C ALA A 209 3.57 -21.32 -17.32
N GLY A 210 4.51 -20.38 -17.42
CA GLY A 210 5.40 -19.99 -16.32
C GLY A 210 4.77 -19.10 -15.23
N ALA A 211 3.62 -18.49 -15.53
CA ALA A 211 2.94 -17.56 -14.62
C ALA A 211 1.69 -18.14 -13.97
N MET A 212 1.15 -19.24 -14.51
CA MET A 212 0.02 -19.97 -13.95
C MET A 212 0.41 -20.72 -12.68
N GLY A 213 -0.56 -20.90 -11.79
CA GLY A 213 -0.45 -21.75 -10.63
C GLY A 213 -1.80 -21.98 -9.97
N HIS A 214 -1.85 -22.87 -8.99
CA HIS A 214 -3.05 -23.13 -8.21
C HIS A 214 -2.73 -23.29 -6.72
N TYR A 215 -3.73 -23.10 -5.88
CA TYR A 215 -3.63 -23.25 -4.42
C TYR A 215 -4.81 -24.05 -3.88
N GLY A 216 -4.59 -24.84 -2.83
CA GLY A 216 -5.62 -25.69 -2.21
C GLY A 216 -5.70 -27.09 -2.81
N GLN A 217 -6.83 -27.76 -2.61
CA GLN A 217 -7.06 -29.13 -3.09
C GLN A 217 -7.47 -29.17 -4.58
N TRP A 218 -6.62 -28.62 -5.45
CA TRP A 218 -6.92 -28.42 -6.87
C TRP A 218 -7.35 -29.69 -7.58
N GLU A 219 -6.59 -30.79 -7.40
CA GLU A 219 -6.84 -32.09 -8.03
C GLU A 219 -8.10 -32.82 -7.50
N ASN A 220 -8.66 -32.41 -6.35
CA ASN A 220 -9.77 -33.11 -5.70
C ASN A 220 -11.14 -32.47 -5.99
N ALA A 221 -11.22 -31.57 -6.97
CA ALA A 221 -12.46 -30.87 -7.27
C ALA A 221 -13.43 -31.74 -8.06
N ALA A 222 -14.72 -31.61 -7.76
CA ALA A 222 -15.77 -32.19 -8.59
C ALA A 222 -15.98 -31.37 -9.88
N LYS A 223 -15.73 -30.06 -9.81
CA LYS A 223 -15.80 -29.14 -10.94
C LYS A 223 -14.98 -27.87 -10.73
N TYR A 224 -14.72 -27.17 -11.82
CA TYR A 224 -14.08 -25.87 -11.86
C TYR A 224 -14.99 -24.86 -12.55
N ILE A 225 -15.01 -23.63 -12.06
CA ILE A 225 -15.80 -22.54 -12.64
C ILE A 225 -14.92 -21.30 -12.89
N ASP A 226 -15.19 -20.57 -13.96
CA ASP A 226 -14.71 -19.18 -14.07
C ASP A 226 -15.48 -18.30 -13.08
N PRO A 227 -14.80 -17.53 -12.21
CA PRO A 227 -15.47 -16.77 -11.16
C PRO A 227 -16.27 -15.55 -11.64
N ARG A 228 -16.18 -15.20 -12.93
CA ARG A 228 -16.83 -14.05 -13.58
C ARG A 228 -17.97 -14.45 -14.50
N THR A 229 -17.84 -15.57 -15.22
CA THR A 229 -18.85 -16.03 -16.18
C THR A 229 -19.65 -17.24 -15.68
N ASP A 230 -19.20 -17.90 -14.61
CA ASP A 230 -19.72 -19.18 -14.12
C ASP A 230 -19.62 -20.33 -15.16
N GLU A 231 -18.81 -20.18 -16.22
CA GLU A 231 -18.53 -21.26 -17.17
C GLU A 231 -17.86 -22.43 -16.45
N GLU A 232 -18.43 -23.63 -16.60
CA GLU A 232 -18.06 -24.83 -15.85
C GLU A 232 -17.24 -25.80 -16.71
N THR A 233 -16.22 -26.40 -16.10
CA THR A 233 -15.45 -27.51 -16.68
C THR A 233 -15.13 -28.55 -15.61
N HIS A 234 -14.99 -29.80 -16.04
CA HIS A 234 -14.53 -30.91 -15.18
C HIS A 234 -13.08 -31.30 -15.47
N SER A 235 -12.41 -30.57 -16.37
CA SER A 235 -10.99 -30.78 -16.65
C SER A 235 -10.11 -30.09 -15.62
N VAL A 236 -9.21 -30.87 -15.02
CA VAL A 236 -8.18 -30.38 -14.11
C VAL A 236 -7.15 -29.50 -14.85
N ALA A 237 -6.89 -29.81 -16.13
CA ALA A 237 -5.93 -29.08 -16.94
C ALA A 237 -6.33 -27.61 -17.10
N SER A 238 -5.33 -26.72 -17.11
CA SER A 238 -5.53 -25.31 -17.48
C SER A 238 -6.13 -25.22 -18.86
N VAL A 239 -7.20 -24.43 -18.98
CA VAL A 239 -7.82 -24.04 -20.25
C VAL A 239 -7.49 -22.59 -20.61
N PHE A 240 -6.51 -21.97 -19.92
CA PHE A 240 -6.10 -20.59 -20.17
C PHE A 240 -4.85 -20.52 -21.08
N PRO A 241 -4.85 -19.71 -22.16
CA PRO A 241 -5.99 -18.94 -22.66
C PRO A 241 -7.00 -19.89 -23.32
N VAL A 242 -8.29 -19.51 -23.34
CA VAL A 242 -9.33 -20.32 -23.99
C VAL A 242 -8.96 -20.45 -25.47
N HIS A 243 -8.56 -21.63 -25.89
CA HIS A 243 -8.43 -21.95 -27.31
C HIS A 243 -9.83 -22.35 -27.80
N GLU A 244 -10.37 -21.57 -28.75
CA GLU A 244 -11.57 -21.94 -29.52
C GLU A 244 -11.44 -23.34 -30.14
#